data_AF-A0A815D2N0-F1
#
_entry.id   AF-A0A815D2N0-F1
#
_cell.length_a   1.000
_cell.length_b   1.000
_cell.length_c   1.000
_cell.angle_alpha   90.00
_cell.angle_beta   90.00
_cell.angle_gamma   90.00
#
_symmetry.space_group_name_H-M   'P 1'
#
loop_
_entity.id
_entity.type
_entity.pdbx_description
1 polymer ?
#
loop_
_entity_poly.entity_id
_entity_poly.type
_entity_poly.pdbx_seq_one_letter_code
_entity_poly.pdbx_strand_id
1 'polypeptide(L)'
;MAIFTLQHDLKQSSEKNNPFCIILGFFGYGTDVLQNYSYLLTAVYQYISVVDPNKIIWRTIKFQFCLIIVIWIVCILYSLPLLVTGQIIYNIDNQICQIPLRLSLPMVYVAAIIYIVPNSGILAVYIKLTRYVHQMSSRAISNHTIFHARRELKLVQRTFILSNTLIIIGLPYMIFVLMSFFTSPPKYHFRIAYICANISVLVVVIIGYCFTPKIGAILRKKLSRSTPVEPITIRYTART
;
A
#
# COMPACT_ATOMS: atom_id res chain seq x y z
N MET A 1 -12.81 -28.29 26.57
CA MET A 1 -12.96 -28.20 25.10
C MET A 1 -11.57 -28.08 24.47
N ALA A 2 -10.91 -29.21 24.22
CA ALA A 2 -9.56 -29.28 23.67
C ALA A 2 -9.38 -30.66 23.01
N ILE A 3 -9.89 -30.85 21.78
CA ILE A 3 -9.81 -32.16 21.09
C ILE A 3 -9.43 -32.03 19.59
N PHE A 4 -9.12 -30.83 19.08
CA PHE A 4 -8.55 -30.67 17.73
C PHE A 4 -7.31 -29.77 17.74
N THR A 5 -6.35 -30.09 18.60
CA THR A 5 -4.99 -29.62 18.41
C THR A 5 -4.35 -30.59 17.42
N LEU A 6 -4.28 -30.21 16.14
CA LEU A 6 -3.69 -31.02 15.07
C LEU A 6 -2.28 -31.44 15.51
N GLN A 7 -1.88 -32.71 15.30
CA GLN A 7 -0.49 -33.17 15.53
C GLN A 7 0.55 -32.27 14.87
N HIS A 8 0.18 -31.55 13.80
CA HIS A 8 0.97 -30.51 13.17
C HIS A 8 1.28 -29.32 14.10
N ASP A 9 0.30 -28.84 14.87
CA ASP A 9 0.49 -27.75 15.84
C ASP A 9 1.35 -28.19 17.02
N LEU A 10 1.24 -29.45 17.46
CA LEU A 10 2.09 -30.00 18.52
C LEU A 10 3.55 -30.14 18.04
N LYS A 11 3.76 -30.67 16.83
CA LYS A 11 5.10 -30.78 16.22
C LYS A 11 5.72 -29.41 15.97
N GLN A 12 4.92 -28.44 15.53
CA GLN A 12 5.35 -27.06 15.32
C GLN A 12 5.55 -26.28 16.63
N SER A 13 4.83 -26.62 17.71
CA SER A 13 5.09 -26.05 19.05
C SER A 13 6.40 -26.54 19.67
N SER A 14 6.84 -27.75 19.32
CA SER A 14 8.16 -28.29 19.71
C SER A 14 9.30 -27.61 18.94
N GLU A 15 9.05 -27.16 17.72
CA GLU A 15 9.96 -26.35 16.91
C GLU A 15 9.63 -24.85 17.04
N LYS A 16 9.89 -24.30 18.24
CA LYS A 16 9.83 -22.85 18.51
C LYS A 16 10.63 -21.99 17.50
N ASN A 17 11.50 -22.61 16.72
CA ASN A 17 12.39 -22.03 15.70
C ASN A 17 12.20 -22.65 14.31
N ASN A 18 10.98 -22.88 13.82
CA ASN A 18 10.81 -23.30 12.42
C ASN A 18 11.36 -22.19 11.49
N PRO A 19 12.43 -22.44 10.71
CA PRO A 19 13.05 -21.40 9.87
C PRO A 19 12.09 -20.86 8.81
N PHE A 20 11.14 -21.69 8.35
CA PHE A 20 10.13 -21.27 7.38
C PHE A 20 9.20 -20.19 7.96
N CYS A 21 8.84 -20.31 9.23
CA CYS A 21 8.01 -19.34 9.96
C CYS A 21 8.68 -17.96 10.03
N ILE A 22 9.98 -17.96 10.36
CA ILE A 22 10.78 -16.75 10.47
C ILE A 22 10.95 -16.08 9.10
N ILE A 23 11.22 -16.87 8.06
CA ILE A 23 11.34 -16.38 6.68
C ILE A 23 10.03 -15.76 6.19
N LEU A 24 8.88 -16.40 6.45
CA LEU A 24 7.58 -15.85 6.07
C LEU A 24 7.28 -14.54 6.80
N GLY A 25 7.58 -14.47 8.11
CA GLY A 25 7.45 -13.22 8.86
C GLY A 25 8.35 -12.11 8.30
N PHE A 26 9.60 -12.45 7.97
CA PHE A 26 10.55 -11.53 7.34
C PHE A 26 10.00 -10.98 6.02
N PHE A 27 9.49 -11.85 5.14
CA PHE A 27 8.90 -11.43 3.88
C PHE A 27 7.63 -10.60 4.09
N GLY A 28 6.75 -10.97 5.03
CA GLY A 28 5.53 -10.21 5.32
C GLY A 28 5.83 -8.76 5.69
N TYR A 29 6.59 -8.55 6.77
CA TYR A 29 6.95 -7.20 7.22
C TYR A 29 7.80 -6.45 6.18
N GLY A 30 8.70 -7.16 5.48
CA GLY A 30 9.49 -6.57 4.40
C GLY A 30 8.63 -6.08 3.24
N THR A 31 7.64 -6.87 2.79
CA THR A 31 6.72 -6.47 1.73
C THR A 31 5.85 -5.28 2.12
N ASP A 32 5.43 -5.19 3.38
CA ASP A 32 4.66 -4.06 3.89
C ASP A 32 5.48 -2.76 3.86
N VAL A 33 6.74 -2.81 4.28
CA VAL A 33 7.68 -1.68 4.18
C VAL A 33 7.88 -1.29 2.72
N LEU A 34 8.20 -2.28 1.87
CA LEU A 34 8.45 -2.09 0.45
C LEU A 34 7.26 -1.42 -0.23
N GLN A 35 6.03 -1.86 0.05
CA GLN A 35 4.80 -1.31 -0.51
C GLN A 35 4.58 0.14 -0.06
N ASN A 36 4.61 0.42 1.24
CA ASN A 36 4.33 1.76 1.77
C ASN A 36 5.39 2.79 1.36
N TYR A 37 6.67 2.43 1.37
CA TYR A 37 7.74 3.31 0.92
C TYR A 37 7.73 3.50 -0.60
N SER A 38 7.25 2.53 -1.38
CA SER A 38 7.04 2.71 -2.83
C SER A 38 5.96 3.76 -3.11
N TYR A 39 4.89 3.81 -2.31
CA TYR A 39 3.89 4.88 -2.42
C TYR A 39 4.46 6.24 -2.04
N LEU A 40 5.24 6.33 -0.96
CA LEU A 40 5.93 7.55 -0.58
C LEU A 40 6.87 8.04 -1.70
N LEU A 41 7.70 7.15 -2.24
CA LEU A 41 8.64 7.49 -3.31
C LEU A 41 7.91 7.97 -4.56
N THR A 42 6.80 7.30 -4.91
CA THR A 42 5.95 7.72 -6.02
C THR A 42 5.42 9.13 -5.79
N ALA A 43 4.93 9.45 -4.59
CA ALA A 43 4.43 10.78 -4.25
C ALA A 43 5.55 11.84 -4.33
N VAL A 44 6.73 11.55 -3.76
CA VAL A 44 7.90 12.44 -3.81
C VAL A 44 8.36 12.68 -5.25
N TYR A 45 8.38 11.65 -6.07
CA TYR A 45 8.72 11.77 -7.49
C TYR A 45 7.77 12.74 -8.21
N GLN A 46 6.45 12.63 -8.01
CA GLN A 46 5.50 13.57 -8.61
C GLN A 46 5.69 14.99 -8.10
N TYR A 47 5.99 15.16 -6.82
CA TYR A 47 6.28 16.49 -6.27
C TYR A 47 7.49 17.14 -6.95
N ILE A 48 8.61 16.41 -7.05
CA ILE A 48 9.83 16.90 -7.69
C ILE A 48 9.58 17.21 -9.17
N SER A 49 8.83 16.34 -9.85
CA SER A 49 8.44 16.53 -11.26
C SER A 49 7.66 17.83 -11.51
N VAL A 50 6.91 18.32 -10.51
CA VAL A 50 6.13 19.56 -10.60
C VAL A 50 6.95 20.80 -10.20
N VAL A 51 7.78 20.69 -9.15
CA VAL A 51 8.56 21.81 -8.63
C VAL A 51 9.77 22.12 -9.51
N ASP A 52 10.51 21.08 -9.91
CA ASP A 52 11.75 21.19 -10.68
C ASP A 52 11.63 20.45 -12.04
N PRO A 53 10.81 20.92 -12.99
CA PRO A 53 10.61 20.23 -14.27
C PRO A 53 11.91 20.12 -15.11
N ASN A 54 12.88 21.02 -14.88
CA ASN A 54 14.14 21.06 -15.61
C ASN A 54 15.18 20.03 -15.12
N LYS A 55 14.98 19.39 -13.96
CA LYS A 55 15.91 18.37 -13.45
C LYS A 55 15.60 17.01 -14.05
N ILE A 56 16.09 16.80 -15.28
CA ILE A 56 15.92 15.56 -16.07
C ILE A 56 16.43 14.32 -15.30
N ILE A 57 17.42 14.48 -14.42
CA ILE A 57 18.06 13.39 -13.65
C ILE A 57 17.02 12.50 -12.94
N TRP A 58 16.02 13.10 -12.28
CA TRP A 58 14.99 12.35 -11.54
C TRP A 58 14.12 11.48 -12.43
N ARG A 59 13.96 11.86 -13.70
CA ARG A 59 13.16 11.12 -14.69
C ARG A 59 13.95 10.02 -15.39
N THR A 60 15.27 9.96 -15.19
CA THR A 60 16.10 8.93 -15.84
C THR A 60 15.81 7.55 -15.26
N ILE A 61 15.78 6.54 -16.13
CA ILE A 61 15.58 5.14 -15.73
C ILE A 61 16.69 4.71 -14.75
N LYS A 62 17.93 5.18 -14.96
CA LYS A 62 19.07 4.91 -14.08
C LYS A 62 18.81 5.37 -12.65
N PHE A 63 18.28 6.58 -12.48
CA PHE A 63 17.97 7.12 -11.16
C PHE A 63 16.78 6.40 -10.51
N GLN A 64 15.73 6.09 -11.26
CA GLN A 64 14.59 5.29 -10.78
C GLN A 64 15.03 3.90 -10.31
N PHE A 65 15.92 3.25 -11.07
CA PHE A 65 16.49 1.96 -10.68
C PHE A 65 17.35 2.06 -9.41
N CYS A 66 18.14 3.12 -9.28
CA CYS A 66 18.91 3.40 -8.06
C CYS A 66 17.98 3.56 -6.85
N LEU A 67 16.88 4.31 -6.97
CA LEU A 67 15.90 4.47 -5.89
C LEU A 67 15.24 3.14 -5.50
N ILE A 68 14.93 2.28 -6.47
CA ILE A 68 14.40 0.94 -6.20
C ILE A 68 15.41 0.14 -5.39
N ILE A 69 16.69 0.10 -5.81
CA ILE A 69 17.75 -0.59 -5.05
C ILE A 69 17.85 -0.05 -3.63
N VAL A 70 17.83 1.28 -3.45
CA VAL A 70 17.90 1.90 -2.12
C VAL A 70 16.71 1.46 -1.25
N ILE A 71 15.50 1.41 -1.78
CA ILE A 71 14.32 0.93 -1.04
C ILE A 71 14.48 -0.54 -0.63
N TRP A 72 15.00 -1.39 -1.51
CA TRP A 72 15.27 -2.79 -1.17
C TRP A 72 16.31 -2.93 -0.07
N ILE A 73 17.38 -2.13 -0.11
CA ILE A 73 18.39 -2.08 0.95
C ILE A 73 17.74 -1.64 2.28
N VAL A 74 16.92 -0.58 2.27
CA VAL A 74 16.19 -0.11 3.46
C VAL A 74 15.26 -1.19 4.00
N CYS A 75 14.55 -1.91 3.14
CA CYS A 75 13.68 -3.03 3.51
C CYS A 75 14.45 -4.15 4.20
N ILE A 76 15.62 -4.52 3.67
CA ILE A 76 16.49 -5.55 4.25
C ILE A 76 17.04 -5.07 5.60
N LEU A 77 17.57 -3.84 5.65
CA LEU A 77 18.12 -3.24 6.87
C LEU A 77 17.06 -3.10 7.98
N TYR A 78 15.81 -2.81 7.62
CA TYR A 78 14.71 -2.76 8.57
C TYR A 78 14.36 -4.15 9.12
N SER A 79 14.32 -5.16 8.26
CA SER A 79 13.88 -6.51 8.62
C SER A 79 14.98 -7.32 9.33
N LEU A 80 16.25 -6.97 9.14
CA LEU A 80 17.40 -7.68 9.70
C LEU A 80 17.50 -7.63 11.23
N PRO A 81 17.27 -6.49 11.92
CA PRO A 81 17.16 -6.45 13.37
C PRO A 81 16.09 -7.40 13.91
N LEU A 82 14.92 -7.49 13.27
CA LEU A 82 13.84 -8.39 13.68
C LEU A 82 14.25 -9.86 13.57
N LEU A 83 15.07 -10.20 12.57
CA LEU A 83 15.64 -11.52 12.37
C LEU A 83 16.70 -11.85 13.44
N VAL A 84 17.67 -10.96 13.66
CA VAL A 84 18.80 -11.17 14.58
C VAL A 84 18.33 -11.24 16.03
N THR A 85 17.34 -10.43 16.40
CA THR A 85 16.80 -10.38 17.77
C THR A 85 15.77 -11.48 18.07
N GLY A 86 15.46 -12.35 17.10
CA GLY A 86 14.53 -13.47 17.29
C GLY A 86 13.12 -13.03 17.68
N GLN A 87 12.69 -11.84 17.25
CA GLN A 87 11.41 -11.25 17.69
C GLN A 87 10.20 -11.87 16.98
N ILE A 88 10.43 -12.55 15.85
CA ILE A 88 9.40 -13.28 15.12
C ILE A 88 9.27 -14.66 15.75
N ILE A 89 8.17 -14.87 16.48
CA ILE A 89 7.91 -16.11 17.20
C ILE A 89 6.60 -16.71 16.69
N TYR A 90 6.56 -18.03 16.56
CA TYR A 90 5.30 -18.73 16.27
C TYR A 90 4.36 -18.62 17.47
N ASN A 91 3.22 -17.97 17.26
CA ASN A 91 2.19 -17.83 18.29
C ASN A 91 1.16 -18.95 18.15
N ILE A 92 1.10 -19.85 19.13
CA ILE A 92 0.23 -21.04 19.14
C ILE A 92 -1.26 -20.65 19.12
N ASP A 93 -1.65 -19.59 19.83
CA ASP A 93 -3.06 -19.17 19.89
C ASP A 93 -3.54 -18.66 18.52
N ASN A 94 -2.67 -17.95 17.82
CA ASN A 94 -2.99 -17.34 16.53
C ASN A 94 -2.60 -18.20 15.33
N GLN A 95 -1.84 -19.28 15.53
CA GLN A 95 -1.26 -20.16 14.48
C GLN A 95 -0.48 -19.40 13.40
N ILE A 96 0.18 -18.30 13.77
CA ILE A 96 0.92 -17.44 12.85
C ILE A 96 2.27 -16.99 13.41
N CYS A 97 3.15 -16.62 12.50
CA CYS A 97 4.49 -16.12 12.75
C CYS A 97 4.45 -14.60 12.80
N GLN A 98 4.66 -14.03 13.97
CA GLN A 98 4.56 -12.59 14.15
C GLN A 98 5.39 -12.11 15.33
N ILE A 99 5.61 -10.80 15.37
CA ILE A 99 6.13 -10.13 16.55
C ILE A 99 5.07 -10.24 17.65
N PRO A 100 5.44 -10.55 18.90
CA PRO A 100 4.48 -10.64 19.99
C PRO A 100 3.68 -9.33 20.13
N LEU A 101 2.35 -9.46 20.06
CA LEU A 101 1.36 -8.38 20.10
C LEU A 101 1.18 -7.78 21.52
N ARG A 102 2.29 -7.52 22.21
CA ARG A 102 2.35 -6.87 23.51
C ARG A 102 3.00 -5.51 23.36
N LEU A 103 2.69 -4.58 24.26
CA LEU A 103 3.31 -3.26 24.28
C LEU A 103 4.81 -3.45 24.47
N SER A 104 5.55 -3.27 23.39
CA SER A 104 6.96 -3.56 23.30
C SER A 104 7.60 -2.58 22.31
N LEU A 105 8.85 -2.23 22.55
CA LEU A 105 9.61 -1.34 21.66
C LEU A 105 9.62 -1.83 20.20
N PRO A 106 9.76 -3.15 19.90
CA PRO A 106 9.67 -3.65 18.53
C PRO A 106 8.33 -3.35 17.86
N MET A 107 7.21 -3.48 18.58
CA MET A 107 5.89 -3.22 18.02
C MET A 107 5.69 -1.72 17.69
N VAL A 108 6.15 -0.83 18.58
CA VAL A 108 6.11 0.62 18.34
C VAL A 108 7.01 0.99 17.16
N TYR A 109 8.20 0.41 17.08
CA TYR A 109 9.13 0.59 15.97
C TYR A 109 8.50 0.17 14.63
N VAL A 110 7.88 -1.01 14.58
CA VAL A 110 7.21 -1.54 13.39
C VAL A 110 6.05 -0.64 12.96
N ALA A 111 5.19 -0.23 13.91
CA ALA A 111 4.07 0.66 13.61
C ALA A 111 4.54 2.03 13.08
N ALA A 112 5.61 2.58 13.65
CA ALA A 112 6.18 3.85 13.23
C ALA A 112 6.73 3.78 11.80
N ILE A 113 7.56 2.78 11.51
CA ILE A 113 8.22 2.64 10.21
C ILE A 113 7.24 2.22 9.11
N ILE A 114 6.36 1.24 9.36
CA ILE A 114 5.44 0.72 8.33
C ILE A 114 4.31 1.70 8.05
N TYR A 115 3.75 2.34 9.08
CA TYR A 115 2.54 3.16 8.93
C TYR A 115 2.81 4.65 9.11
N ILE A 116 3.34 5.09 10.26
CA ILE A 116 3.36 6.53 10.59
C ILE A 116 4.24 7.33 9.63
N VAL A 117 5.48 6.89 9.41
CA VAL A 117 6.47 7.58 8.57
C VAL A 117 6.02 7.70 7.11
N PRO A 118 5.67 6.60 6.39
CA PRO A 118 5.30 6.71 4.98
C PRO A 118 3.99 7.47 4.78
N ASN A 119 2.98 7.27 5.63
CA ASN A 119 1.69 7.94 5.47
C ASN A 119 1.77 9.44 5.80
N SER A 120 2.52 9.83 6.84
CA SER A 120 2.78 11.25 7.11
C SER A 120 3.58 11.91 5.99
N GLY A 121 4.54 11.20 5.40
CA GLY A 121 5.29 11.66 4.24
C GLY A 121 4.40 11.89 3.00
N ILE A 122 3.51 10.95 2.68
CA ILE A 122 2.55 11.10 1.57
C ILE A 122 1.62 12.29 1.82
N LEU A 123 1.08 12.42 3.04
CA LEU A 123 0.22 13.55 3.41
C LEU A 123 0.95 14.89 3.29
N ALA A 124 2.19 14.97 3.79
CA ALA A 124 3.01 16.18 3.69
C ALA A 124 3.27 16.58 2.24
N VAL A 125 3.58 15.60 1.38
CA VAL A 125 3.75 15.82 -0.06
C VAL A 125 2.46 16.30 -0.71
N TYR A 126 1.32 15.67 -0.40
CA TYR A 126 0.01 16.05 -0.92
C TYR A 126 -0.35 17.50 -0.55
N ILE A 127 -0.20 17.87 0.73
CA ILE A 127 -0.48 19.24 1.20
C ILE A 127 0.44 20.25 0.51
N LYS A 128 1.74 19.96 0.42
CA LYS A 128 2.71 20.85 -0.26
C LYS A 128 2.36 21.03 -1.74
N LEU A 129 2.03 19.94 -2.44
CA LEU A 129 1.69 19.98 -3.86
C LEU A 129 0.39 20.75 -4.10
N THR A 130 -0.65 20.53 -3.30
CA THR A 130 -1.91 21.28 -3.40
C THR A 130 -1.70 22.77 -3.18
N ARG A 131 -0.91 23.15 -2.16
CA ARG A 131 -0.56 24.56 -1.91
C ARG A 131 0.20 25.17 -3.08
N TYR A 132 1.17 24.44 -3.64
CA TYR A 132 1.95 24.88 -4.80
C TYR A 132 1.06 25.12 -6.03
N VAL A 133 0.18 24.16 -6.35
CA VAL A 133 -0.76 24.29 -7.48
C VAL A 133 -1.70 25.47 -7.30
N HIS A 134 -2.20 25.70 -6.09
CA HIS A 134 -3.11 26.82 -5.81
C HIS A 134 -2.39 28.17 -5.97
N GLN A 135 -1.19 28.31 -5.42
CA GLN A 135 -0.35 29.50 -5.61
C GLN A 135 -0.01 29.74 -7.09
N MET A 136 0.27 28.66 -7.82
CA MET A 136 0.59 28.72 -9.25
C MET A 136 -0.61 29.17 -10.09
N SER A 137 -1.84 28.79 -9.70
CA SER A 137 -3.07 29.24 -10.37
C SER A 137 -3.43 30.70 -10.09
N SER A 138 -2.98 31.24 -8.95
CA SER A 138 -3.17 32.64 -8.60
C SER A 138 -2.17 33.57 -9.30
N ARG A 139 -0.99 33.06 -9.65
CA ARG A 139 0.01 33.78 -10.45
C ARG A 139 -0.31 33.54 -11.93
N ALA A 140 -0.19 34.55 -12.79
CA ALA A 140 -0.47 34.45 -14.23
C ALA A 140 0.58 33.59 -14.98
N ILE A 141 0.77 32.35 -14.55
CA ILE A 141 1.72 31.38 -15.09
C ILE A 141 1.06 30.67 -16.28
N SER A 142 1.89 30.23 -17.25
CA SER A 142 1.43 29.52 -18.44
C SER A 142 0.47 28.37 -18.11
N ASN A 143 -0.66 28.35 -18.82
CA ASN A 143 -1.70 27.32 -18.72
C ASN A 143 -1.15 25.89 -18.90
N HIS A 144 -0.10 25.71 -19.71
CA HIS A 144 0.52 24.41 -19.94
C HIS A 144 1.16 23.85 -18.65
N THR A 145 1.84 24.69 -17.87
CA THR A 145 2.50 24.28 -16.63
C THR A 145 1.48 23.98 -15.53
N ILE A 146 0.38 24.75 -15.48
CA ILE A 146 -0.74 24.50 -14.56
C ILE A 146 -1.41 23.16 -14.89
N PHE A 147 -1.62 22.86 -16.18
CA PHE A 147 -2.21 21.58 -16.60
C PHE A 147 -1.32 20.39 -16.20
N HIS A 148 -0.01 20.48 -16.44
CA HIS A 148 0.95 19.47 -15.99
C HIS A 148 0.90 19.29 -14.47
N ALA A 149 0.95 20.37 -13.69
CA ALA A 149 0.90 20.30 -12.23
C ALA A 149 -0.41 19.69 -11.70
N ARG A 150 -1.57 19.99 -12.32
CA ARG A 150 -2.85 19.37 -11.99
C ARG A 150 -2.90 17.88 -12.32
N ARG A 151 -2.26 17.45 -13.42
CA ARG A 151 -2.15 16.04 -13.78
C ARG A 151 -1.35 15.27 -12.74
N GLU A 152 -0.20 15.81 -12.33
CA GLU A 152 0.64 15.21 -11.30
C GLU A 152 -0.05 15.19 -9.93
N LEU A 153 -0.80 16.25 -9.58
CA LEU A 153 -1.63 16.27 -8.38
C LEU A 153 -2.68 15.15 -8.39
N LYS A 154 -3.33 14.87 -9.53
CA LYS A 154 -4.25 13.72 -9.65
C LYS A 154 -3.55 12.38 -9.44
N LEU A 155 -2.27 12.25 -9.82
CA LEU A 155 -1.49 11.04 -9.56
C LEU A 155 -1.18 10.89 -8.07
N VAL A 156 -0.73 11.96 -7.38
CA VAL A 156 -0.52 11.94 -5.93
C VAL A 156 -1.81 11.67 -5.17
N GLN A 157 -2.93 12.26 -5.62
CA GLN A 157 -4.25 12.02 -5.03
C GLN A 157 -4.64 10.53 -5.12
N ARG A 158 -4.34 9.85 -6.24
CA ARG A 158 -4.57 8.41 -6.36
C ARG A 158 -3.71 7.62 -5.39
N THR A 159 -2.43 7.95 -5.25
CA THR A 159 -1.54 7.30 -4.26
C THR A 159 -2.03 7.52 -2.83
N PHE A 160 -2.48 8.73 -2.50
CA PHE A 160 -3.09 9.04 -1.21
C PHE A 160 -4.38 8.25 -0.97
N ILE A 161 -5.25 8.12 -1.98
CA ILE A 161 -6.45 7.27 -1.88
C ILE A 161 -6.07 5.81 -1.63
N LEU A 162 -5.09 5.26 -2.36
CA LEU A 162 -4.62 3.88 -2.16
C LEU A 162 -4.11 3.65 -0.72
N SER A 163 -3.29 4.57 -0.20
CA SER A 163 -2.75 4.48 1.16
C SER A 163 -3.86 4.61 2.23
N ASN A 164 -4.82 5.53 2.06
CA ASN A 164 -5.95 5.64 3.00
C ASN A 164 -6.88 4.43 2.95
N THR A 165 -7.13 3.87 1.76
CA THR A 165 -7.94 2.63 1.65
C THR A 165 -7.29 1.48 2.40
N LEU A 166 -5.96 1.35 2.34
CA LEU A 166 -5.21 0.36 3.11
C LEU A 166 -5.43 0.56 4.63
N ILE A 167 -5.34 1.81 5.10
CA ILE A 167 -5.55 2.14 6.52
C ILE A 167 -6.99 1.87 6.96
N ILE A 168 -7.99 2.30 6.18
CA ILE A 168 -9.41 2.18 6.53
C ILE A 168 -9.83 0.70 6.59
N ILE A 169 -9.44 -0.10 5.60
CA ILE A 169 -9.79 -1.52 5.58
C ILE A 169 -8.94 -2.32 6.58
N GLY A 170 -7.69 -1.90 6.81
CA GLY A 170 -6.80 -2.45 7.83
C GLY A 170 -7.10 -1.98 9.26
N LEU A 171 -8.06 -1.08 9.46
CA LEU A 171 -8.41 -0.50 10.76
C LEU A 171 -8.82 -1.55 11.80
N PRO A 172 -9.58 -2.63 11.48
CA PRO A 172 -9.87 -3.69 12.43
C PRO A 172 -8.59 -4.33 13.01
N TYR A 173 -7.55 -4.50 12.18
CA TYR A 173 -6.27 -5.01 12.64
C TYR A 173 -5.61 -4.08 13.66
N MET A 174 -5.59 -2.78 13.37
CA MET A 174 -5.07 -1.77 14.29
C MET A 174 -5.86 -1.73 15.61
N ILE A 175 -7.19 -1.85 15.55
CA ILE A 175 -8.03 -1.92 16.75
C ILE A 175 -7.65 -3.14 17.60
N PHE A 176 -7.51 -4.33 17.02
CA PHE A 176 -7.18 -5.53 17.79
C PHE A 176 -5.77 -5.50 18.37
N VAL A 177 -4.82 -4.91 17.65
CA VAL A 177 -3.47 -4.62 18.18
C VAL A 177 -3.55 -3.64 19.36
N LEU A 178 -4.35 -2.58 19.25
CA LEU A 178 -4.52 -1.62 20.35
C LEU A 178 -5.22 -2.25 21.55
N MET A 179 -6.26 -3.05 21.32
CA MET A 179 -6.94 -3.80 22.37
C MET A 179 -5.97 -4.74 23.11
N SER A 180 -5.01 -5.35 22.41
CA SER A 180 -4.04 -6.25 23.05
C SER A 180 -3.05 -5.56 23.98
N PHE A 181 -2.98 -4.23 23.96
CA PHE A 181 -2.24 -3.47 24.96
C PHE A 181 -3.00 -3.36 26.28
N PHE A 182 -4.33 -3.37 26.27
CA PHE A 182 -5.15 -3.17 27.46
C PHE A 182 -5.79 -4.47 27.98
N THR A 183 -6.14 -5.39 27.09
CA THR A 183 -6.92 -6.59 27.38
C THR A 183 -6.38 -7.76 26.59
N SER A 184 -6.46 -8.99 27.10
CA SER A 184 -6.15 -10.19 26.29
C SER A 184 -7.31 -10.46 25.34
N PRO A 185 -7.18 -10.25 24.01
CA PRO A 185 -8.29 -10.45 23.09
C PRO A 185 -8.56 -11.96 22.90
N PRO A 186 -9.80 -12.34 22.51
CA PRO A 186 -10.15 -13.74 22.31
C PRO A 186 -9.41 -14.32 21.10
N LYS A 187 -9.00 -15.60 21.19
CA LYS A 187 -8.10 -16.30 20.26
C LYS A 187 -8.40 -16.13 18.76
N TYR A 188 -9.67 -15.97 18.37
CA TYR A 188 -10.07 -15.88 16.96
C TYR A 188 -10.02 -14.47 16.35
N HIS A 189 -9.96 -13.42 17.16
CA HIS A 189 -10.08 -12.04 16.67
C HIS A 189 -8.88 -11.62 15.83
N PHE A 190 -7.67 -12.06 16.20
CA PHE A 190 -6.47 -11.79 15.41
C PHE A 190 -6.48 -12.47 14.04
N ARG A 191 -7.08 -13.64 13.90
CA ARG A 191 -7.18 -14.31 12.59
C ARG A 191 -8.05 -13.52 11.63
N ILE A 192 -9.20 -13.06 12.13
CA ILE A 192 -10.12 -12.18 11.38
C ILE A 192 -9.38 -10.89 10.99
N ALA A 193 -8.62 -10.31 11.91
CA ALA A 193 -7.79 -9.13 11.69
C ALA A 193 -6.81 -9.30 10.52
N TYR A 194 -6.08 -10.41 10.49
CA TYR A 194 -5.14 -10.73 9.41
C TYR A 194 -5.86 -10.95 8.08
N ILE A 195 -7.04 -11.57 8.08
CA ILE A 195 -7.85 -11.71 6.86
C ILE A 195 -8.26 -10.33 6.33
N CYS A 196 -8.70 -9.42 7.20
CA CYS A 196 -9.01 -8.04 6.81
C CYS A 196 -7.78 -7.32 6.23
N ALA A 197 -6.60 -7.49 6.84
CA ALA A 197 -5.36 -6.94 6.32
C ALA A 197 -5.02 -7.48 4.92
N ASN A 198 -5.11 -8.79 4.71
CA ASN A 198 -4.87 -9.39 3.38
C ASN A 198 -5.89 -8.92 2.33
N ILE A 199 -7.16 -8.83 2.70
CA ILE A 199 -8.22 -8.27 1.83
C ILE A 199 -7.90 -6.81 1.48
N SER A 200 -7.40 -6.02 2.43
CA SER A 200 -7.03 -4.63 2.18
C SER A 200 -5.94 -4.51 1.10
N VAL A 201 -4.92 -5.35 1.16
CA VAL A 201 -3.84 -5.39 0.16
C VAL A 201 -4.42 -5.79 -1.20
N LEU A 202 -5.26 -6.81 -1.26
CA LEU A 202 -5.91 -7.24 -2.50
C LEU A 202 -6.76 -6.12 -3.12
N VAL A 203 -7.56 -5.42 -2.31
CA VAL A 203 -8.38 -4.29 -2.75
C VAL A 203 -7.50 -3.17 -3.30
N VAL A 204 -6.42 -2.82 -2.61
CA VAL A 204 -5.47 -1.79 -3.06
C VAL A 204 -4.82 -2.16 -4.39
N VAL A 205 -4.44 -3.43 -4.57
CA VAL A 205 -3.90 -3.95 -5.85
C VAL A 205 -4.94 -3.79 -6.96
N ILE A 206 -6.19 -4.20 -6.73
CA ILE A 206 -7.29 -4.07 -7.70
C ILE A 206 -7.52 -2.59 -8.08
N ILE A 207 -7.60 -1.70 -7.10
CA ILE A 207 -7.79 -0.26 -7.34
C ILE A 207 -6.59 0.32 -8.12
N GLY A 208 -5.37 -0.09 -7.78
CA GLY A 208 -4.15 0.30 -8.49
C GLY A 208 -4.17 -0.11 -9.97
N TYR A 209 -4.63 -1.33 -10.26
CA TYR A 209 -4.86 -1.79 -11.62
C TYR A 209 -5.92 -0.94 -12.35
N CYS A 210 -7.04 -0.62 -11.69
CA CYS A 210 -8.09 0.24 -12.26
C CYS A 210 -7.59 1.66 -12.57
N PHE A 211 -6.66 2.20 -11.78
CA PHE A 211 -6.07 3.52 -12.03
C PHE A 211 -5.06 3.56 -13.18
N THR A 212 -4.58 2.40 -13.66
CA THR A 212 -3.60 2.31 -14.74
C THR A 212 -4.27 2.55 -16.10
N PRO A 213 -4.00 3.68 -16.79
CA PRO A 213 -4.77 4.11 -17.95
C PRO A 213 -4.67 3.17 -19.16
N LYS A 214 -3.52 2.51 -19.34
CA LYS A 214 -3.32 1.51 -20.42
C LYS A 214 -4.27 0.32 -20.27
N ILE A 215 -4.48 -0.13 -19.03
CA ILE A 215 -5.34 -1.28 -18.73
C ILE A 215 -6.80 -0.88 -18.81
N GLY A 216 -7.16 0.32 -18.33
CA GLY A 216 -8.51 0.88 -18.51
C GLY A 216 -8.92 1.01 -19.97
N ALA A 217 -8.00 1.37 -20.86
CA ALA A 217 -8.26 1.42 -22.30
C ALA A 217 -8.49 0.03 -22.91
N ILE A 218 -7.71 -0.98 -22.49
CA ILE A 218 -7.87 -2.38 -22.92
C ILE A 218 -9.20 -2.96 -22.42
N LEU A 219 -9.53 -2.76 -21.13
CA LEU A 219 -10.79 -3.17 -20.53
C LEU A 219 -11.98 -2.51 -21.21
N ARG A 220 -11.94 -1.20 -21.43
CA ARG A 220 -13.01 -0.46 -22.11
C ARG A 220 -13.20 -0.93 -23.56
N LYS A 221 -12.11 -1.21 -24.27
CA LYS A 221 -12.17 -1.79 -25.63
C LYS A 221 -12.77 -3.19 -25.64
N LYS A 222 -12.50 -4.01 -24.62
CA LYS A 222 -13.07 -5.35 -24.48
C LYS A 222 -14.55 -5.31 -24.08
N LEU A 223 -14.93 -4.39 -23.21
CA LEU A 223 -16.31 -4.19 -22.74
C LEU A 223 -17.21 -3.55 -23.82
N SER A 224 -16.68 -2.58 -24.57
CA SER A 224 -17.39 -1.93 -25.69
C SER A 224 -17.60 -2.85 -26.90
N ARG A 225 -16.87 -3.96 -27.00
CA ARG A 225 -17.06 -4.96 -28.06
C ARG A 225 -18.30 -5.85 -27.83
N SER A 226 -18.91 -5.79 -26.65
CA SER A 226 -20.07 -6.62 -26.28
C SER A 226 -21.43 -5.91 -26.41
N THR A 227 -21.46 -4.63 -26.78
CA THR A 227 -22.71 -3.93 -27.12
C THR A 227 -22.71 -3.59 -28.61
N PRO A 228 -23.39 -4.37 -29.48
CA PRO A 228 -23.70 -3.90 -30.81
C PRO A 228 -24.61 -2.68 -30.68
N VAL A 229 -24.09 -1.51 -31.01
CA VAL A 229 -24.92 -0.33 -31.25
C VAL A 229 -25.61 -0.59 -32.59
N GLU A 230 -26.88 -1.00 -32.56
CA GLU A 230 -27.70 -1.03 -33.76
C GLU A 230 -27.79 0.40 -34.32
N PRO A 231 -27.45 0.60 -35.61
CA PRO A 231 -27.62 1.91 -36.22
C PRO A 231 -29.12 2.22 -36.32
N ILE A 232 -29.55 3.24 -35.58
CA ILE A 232 -30.88 3.85 -35.74
C ILE A 232 -30.93 4.43 -37.16
N THR A 233 -31.56 3.68 -38.07
CA THR A 233 -31.86 4.14 -39.43
C THR A 233 -33.03 5.12 -39.33
N ILE A 234 -32.72 6.41 -39.27
CA ILE A 234 -33.73 7.47 -39.38
C ILE A 234 -34.22 7.48 -40.83
N ARG A 235 -35.35 6.82 -41.08
CA ARG A 235 -36.10 6.88 -42.34
C ARG A 235 -36.75 8.27 -42.44
N TYR A 236 -36.16 9.17 -43.23
CA TYR A 236 -36.85 10.36 -43.68
C TYR A 236 -37.97 9.94 -44.63
N THR A 237 -39.22 10.01 -44.15
CA THR A 237 -40.41 9.94 -45.01
C THR A 237 -40.67 11.35 -45.52
N ALA A 238 -40.33 11.59 -46.79
CA ALA A 238 -40.77 12.78 -47.50
C ALA A 238 -42.29 12.66 -47.72
N ARG A 239 -43.05 13.61 -47.17
CA ARG A 239 -44.47 13.80 -47.45
C ARG A 239 -44.57 14.91 -48.49
N THR A 240 -44.86 14.53 -49.73
CA THR A 240 -45.42 15.40 -50.77
C THR A 240 -46.92 15.52 -50.58
#